data_AF-A0A0F9DXJ9-F1
#
_entry.id   AF-A0A0F9DXJ9-F1
#
_cell.length_a   1.000
_cell.length_b   1.000
_cell.length_c   1.000
_cell.angle_alpha   90.00
_cell.angle_beta   90.00
_cell.angle_gamma   90.00
#
_symmetry.space_group_name_H-M   'P 1'
#
loop_
_entity.id
_entity.type
_entity.pdbx_description
1 polymer ?
#
loop_
_entity_poly.entity_id
_entity_poly.type
_entity_poly.pdbx_seq_one_letter_code
_entity_poly.pdbx_strand_id
1 'polypeptide(L)'
;PARITDELCQRLAKSPLKIVFINHINHANEIDDEFKAAMQKLKQAGVMLLNQAVILKEVNDSSQAQVALSEALFAADVLPYYLYLLDKVEGASHFDIEESQARKIMADMLHALPGYLVPKLVREIGGQKSKTPIDLKLV
;
A
#
# COMPACT_ATOMS: atom_id res chain seq x y z
N PRO A 1 -9.46 -10.33 -6.86
CA PRO A 1 -10.50 -9.39 -7.34
C PRO A 1 -11.94 -9.96 -7.38
N ALA A 2 -12.14 -11.25 -7.69
CA ALA A 2 -13.47 -11.87 -7.92
C ALA A 2 -14.52 -11.77 -6.80
N ARG A 3 -14.16 -11.33 -5.59
CA ARG A 3 -15.10 -11.08 -4.48
C ARG A 3 -15.72 -9.68 -4.49
N ILE A 4 -15.25 -8.81 -5.37
CA ILE A 4 -15.88 -7.51 -5.63
C ILE A 4 -16.99 -7.71 -6.66
N THR A 5 -18.17 -8.07 -6.17
CA THR A 5 -19.36 -8.32 -7.00
C THR A 5 -20.23 -7.09 -7.14
N ASP A 6 -21.09 -7.07 -8.15
CA ASP A 6 -22.05 -5.97 -8.35
C ASP A 6 -23.02 -5.86 -7.16
N GLU A 7 -23.43 -7.00 -6.57
CA GLU A 7 -24.28 -7.00 -5.38
C GLU A 7 -23.59 -6.32 -4.19
N LEU A 8 -22.30 -6.59 -3.98
CA LEU A 8 -21.54 -5.94 -2.91
C LEU A 8 -21.47 -4.43 -3.17
N CYS A 9 -21.07 -4.01 -4.37
CA CYS A 9 -20.96 -2.59 -4.73
C CYS A 9 -22.30 -1.85 -4.58
N GLN A 10 -23.41 -2.45 -4.98
CA GLN A 10 -24.75 -1.86 -4.81
C GLN A 10 -25.13 -1.69 -3.33
N ARG A 11 -24.75 -2.63 -2.45
CA ARG A 11 -24.97 -2.50 -1.01
C ARG A 11 -24.12 -1.37 -0.42
N LEU A 12 -22.85 -1.29 -0.81
CA LEU A 12 -21.94 -0.24 -0.34
C LEU A 12 -22.42 1.15 -0.79
N ALA A 13 -22.88 1.30 -2.03
CA ALA A 13 -23.37 2.58 -2.57
C ALA A 13 -24.63 3.12 -1.85
N LYS A 14 -25.43 2.24 -1.23
CA LYS A 14 -26.61 2.62 -0.45
C LYS A 14 -26.30 2.88 1.02
N SER A 15 -25.08 2.60 1.46
CA SER A 15 -24.68 2.82 2.85
C SER A 15 -24.62 4.33 3.14
N PRO A 16 -25.17 4.80 4.27
CA PRO A 16 -24.97 6.17 4.72
C PRO A 16 -23.57 6.41 5.30
N LEU A 17 -22.77 5.34 5.47
CA LEU A 17 -21.44 5.41 6.06
C LEU A 17 -20.38 5.75 5.02
N LYS A 18 -19.33 6.46 5.44
CA LYS A 18 -18.10 6.60 4.65
C LYS A 18 -17.32 5.29 4.70
N ILE A 19 -17.20 4.61 3.56
CA ILE A 19 -16.52 3.32 3.47
C ILE A 19 -15.10 3.53 2.97
N VAL A 20 -14.14 2.92 3.67
CA VAL A 20 -12.73 2.88 3.29
C VAL A 20 -12.33 1.42 3.13
N PHE A 21 -11.73 1.08 2.01
CA PHE A 21 -11.20 -0.25 1.72
C PHE A 21 -9.68 -0.16 1.58
N ILE A 22 -8.97 -0.98 2.35
CA ILE A 22 -7.50 -1.02 2.34
C ILE A 22 -7.06 -2.34 1.69
N ASN A 23 -6.48 -2.24 0.50
CA ASN A 23 -5.83 -3.33 -0.20
C ASN A 23 -4.50 -3.70 0.46
N HIS A 24 -4.00 -4.90 0.17
CA HIS A 24 -2.67 -5.34 0.58
C HIS A 24 -1.89 -5.85 -0.63
N ILE A 25 -1.35 -4.92 -1.41
CA ILE A 25 -0.63 -5.20 -2.66
C ILE A 25 0.82 -4.82 -2.47
N ASN A 26 1.73 -5.72 -2.80
CA ASN A 26 3.17 -5.55 -2.58
C ASN A 26 3.93 -5.28 -3.87
N HIS A 27 3.39 -5.65 -5.04
CA HIS A 27 4.06 -5.47 -6.31
C HIS A 27 3.11 -5.03 -7.43
N ALA A 28 3.58 -4.20 -8.36
CA ALA A 28 2.79 -3.70 -9.50
C ALA A 28 2.21 -4.84 -10.38
N ASN A 29 2.90 -5.98 -10.43
CA ASN A 29 2.46 -7.18 -11.17
C ASN A 29 1.15 -7.78 -10.65
N GLU A 30 0.74 -7.46 -9.42
CA GLU A 30 -0.55 -7.91 -8.86
C GLU A 30 -1.74 -7.06 -9.38
N ILE A 31 -1.46 -5.97 -10.11
CA ILE A 31 -2.45 -4.98 -10.59
C ILE A 31 -2.73 -5.25 -12.07
N ASP A 32 -3.53 -6.28 -12.32
CA ASP A 32 -4.04 -6.61 -13.65
C ASP A 32 -5.34 -5.86 -13.99
N ASP A 33 -5.88 -6.12 -15.17
CA ASP A 33 -7.10 -5.45 -15.64
C ASP A 33 -8.35 -5.91 -14.88
N GLU A 34 -8.38 -7.14 -14.36
CA GLU A 34 -9.46 -7.61 -13.50
C GLU A 34 -9.47 -6.86 -12.15
N PHE A 35 -8.29 -6.63 -11.58
CA PHE A 35 -8.12 -5.83 -10.38
C PHE A 35 -8.58 -4.38 -10.61
N LYS A 36 -8.13 -3.74 -11.70
CA LYS A 36 -8.55 -2.37 -12.05
C LYS A 36 -10.07 -2.27 -12.20
N ALA A 37 -10.69 -3.22 -12.90
CA ALA A 37 -12.14 -3.25 -13.06
C ALA A 37 -12.87 -3.38 -11.72
N ALA A 38 -12.38 -4.23 -10.80
CA ALA A 38 -12.93 -4.36 -9.46
C ALA A 38 -12.80 -3.06 -8.64
N MET A 39 -11.63 -2.40 -8.67
CA MET A 39 -11.42 -1.12 -7.97
C MET A 39 -12.32 -0.02 -8.54
N GLN A 40 -12.49 0.03 -9.86
CA GLN A 40 -13.39 0.98 -10.50
C GLN A 40 -14.84 0.82 -10.01
N LYS A 41 -15.33 -0.42 -9.85
CA LYS A 41 -16.67 -0.69 -9.29
C LYS A 41 -16.80 -0.18 -7.85
N LEU A 42 -15.79 -0.39 -7.01
CA LEU A 42 -15.77 0.12 -5.64
C LEU A 42 -15.75 1.65 -5.61
N LYS A 43 -14.93 2.29 -6.44
CA LYS A 43 -14.87 3.75 -6.55
C LYS A 43 -16.21 4.33 -6.99
N GLN A 44 -16.87 3.74 -7.98
CA GLN A 44 -18.20 4.15 -8.42
C GLN A 44 -19.27 3.99 -7.32
N ALA A 45 -19.09 3.03 -6.42
CA ALA A 45 -19.91 2.86 -5.22
C ALA A 45 -19.56 3.85 -4.09
N GLY A 46 -18.66 4.82 -4.32
CA GLY A 46 -18.28 5.84 -3.34
C GLY A 46 -17.26 5.37 -2.30
N VAL A 47 -16.60 4.22 -2.52
CA VAL A 47 -15.59 3.68 -1.59
C VAL A 47 -14.26 4.39 -1.78
N MET A 48 -13.64 4.82 -0.68
CA MET A 48 -12.26 5.30 -0.67
C MET A 48 -11.30 4.12 -0.68
N LEU A 49 -10.40 4.07 -1.66
CA LEU A 49 -9.47 2.96 -1.86
C LEU A 49 -8.06 3.35 -1.44
N LEU A 50 -7.49 2.57 -0.53
CA LEU A 50 -6.13 2.73 -0.03
C LEU A 50 -5.35 1.42 -0.24
N ASN A 51 -4.02 1.49 -0.19
CA ASN A 51 -3.16 0.30 -0.16
C ASN A 51 -2.17 0.37 1.01
N GLN A 52 -2.03 -0.73 1.72
CA GLN A 52 -0.87 -0.97 2.56
C GLN A 52 0.01 -2.03 1.91
N ALA A 53 1.32 -1.83 1.92
CA ALA A 53 2.31 -2.78 1.43
C ALA A 53 3.32 -3.09 2.53
N VAL A 54 4.06 -4.18 2.39
CA VAL A 54 5.23 -4.52 3.21
C VAL A 54 6.45 -4.52 2.30
N ILE A 55 7.56 -3.94 2.76
CA ILE A 55 8.84 -4.08 2.06
C ILE A 55 9.38 -5.48 2.34
N LEU A 56 9.59 -6.23 1.27
CA LEU A 56 10.02 -7.61 1.27
C LEU A 56 11.28 -7.71 0.40
N LYS A 57 12.36 -8.20 1.01
CA LYS A 57 13.63 -8.46 0.35
C LYS A 57 13.44 -9.30 -0.91
N GLU A 58 14.12 -8.92 -2.00
CA GLU A 58 14.08 -9.60 -3.31
C GLU A 58 12.70 -9.62 -4.00
N VAL A 59 11.70 -8.95 -3.44
CA VAL A 59 10.35 -8.83 -4.02
C VAL A 59 10.08 -7.39 -4.45
N ASN A 60 10.20 -6.44 -3.53
CA ASN A 60 9.88 -5.03 -3.77
C ASN A 60 10.80 -4.07 -3.00
N ASP A 61 11.98 -4.52 -2.58
CA ASP A 61 12.96 -3.79 -1.78
C ASP A 61 13.84 -2.83 -2.59
N SER A 62 13.27 -2.26 -3.66
CA SER A 62 13.92 -1.23 -4.49
C SER A 62 13.00 -0.04 -4.71
N SER A 63 13.57 1.15 -4.87
CA SER A 63 12.82 2.37 -5.18
C SER A 63 12.07 2.25 -6.50
N GLN A 64 12.66 1.61 -7.51
CA GLN A 64 11.99 1.36 -8.79
C GLN A 64 10.71 0.51 -8.62
N ALA A 65 10.77 -0.57 -7.83
CA ALA A 65 9.59 -1.41 -7.59
C ALA A 65 8.50 -0.65 -6.82
N GLN A 66 8.88 0.16 -5.82
CA GLN A 66 7.92 0.96 -5.05
C GLN A 66 7.29 2.10 -5.88
N VAL A 67 8.07 2.76 -6.73
CA VAL A 67 7.56 3.78 -7.66
C VAL A 67 6.56 3.17 -8.63
N ALA A 68 6.93 2.05 -9.26
CA ALA A 68 6.04 1.34 -10.18
C ALA A 68 4.74 0.88 -9.48
N LEU A 69 4.83 0.41 -8.24
CA LEU A 69 3.66 0.05 -7.45
C LEU A 69 2.76 1.28 -7.19
N SER A 70 3.32 2.39 -6.73
CA SER A 70 2.56 3.62 -6.47
C SER A 70 1.83 4.15 -7.71
N GLU A 71 2.49 4.14 -8.87
CA GLU A 71 1.89 4.57 -10.14
C GLU A 71 0.78 3.61 -10.60
N ALA A 72 1.03 2.30 -10.51
CA ALA A 72 0.04 1.28 -10.89
C ALA A 72 -1.20 1.31 -9.97
N LEU A 73 -1.01 1.52 -8.66
CA LEU A 73 -2.09 1.74 -7.71
C LEU A 73 -2.92 2.97 -8.08
N PHE A 74 -2.26 4.08 -8.38
CA PHE A 74 -2.95 5.32 -8.74
C PHE A 74 -3.74 5.18 -10.05
N ALA A 75 -3.18 4.48 -11.04
CA ALA A 75 -3.88 4.14 -12.28
C ALA A 75 -5.12 3.25 -12.05
N ALA A 76 -5.15 2.50 -10.94
CA ALA A 76 -6.30 1.70 -10.48
C ALA A 76 -7.19 2.44 -9.47
N ASP A 77 -7.01 3.76 -9.31
CA ASP A 77 -7.73 4.62 -8.35
C ASP A 77 -7.52 4.27 -6.87
N VAL A 78 -6.40 3.64 -6.54
CA VAL A 78 -6.00 3.29 -5.18
C VAL A 78 -4.87 4.21 -4.72
N LEU A 79 -4.98 4.81 -3.54
CA LEU A 79 -3.91 5.63 -2.98
C LEU A 79 -2.94 4.81 -2.12
N PRO A 80 -1.62 4.98 -2.29
CA PRO A 80 -0.63 4.42 -1.36
C PRO A 80 -0.83 5.02 0.04
N TYR A 81 -0.96 4.17 1.06
CA TYR A 81 -1.22 4.61 2.42
C TYR A 81 -0.07 4.28 3.37
N TYR A 82 0.22 2.99 3.56
CA TYR A 82 1.32 2.54 4.41
C TYR A 82 2.29 1.65 3.64
N LEU A 83 3.57 1.81 3.99
CA LEU A 83 4.62 0.89 3.63
C LEU A 83 5.24 0.38 4.94
N TYR A 84 5.03 -0.89 5.22
CA TYR A 84 5.50 -1.54 6.42
C TYR A 84 6.94 -2.01 6.23
N LEU A 85 7.78 -1.68 7.19
CA LEU A 85 9.00 -2.44 7.42
C LEU A 85 8.62 -3.70 8.19
N LEU A 86 9.03 -4.86 7.66
CA LEU A 86 8.67 -6.17 8.18
C LEU A 86 9.04 -6.28 9.67
N ASP A 87 8.17 -6.89 10.47
CA ASP A 87 8.49 -7.22 11.86
C ASP A 87 9.25 -8.55 11.89
N LYS A 88 10.19 -8.67 12.83
CA LYS A 88 11.03 -9.86 12.97
C LYS A 88 10.22 -10.97 13.64
N VAL A 89 9.36 -11.62 12.85
CA VAL A 89 8.61 -12.81 13.26
C VAL A 89 9.30 -14.09 12.78
N GLU A 90 9.18 -15.14 13.58
CA GLU A 90 9.71 -16.46 13.25
C GLU A 90 9.09 -16.95 11.93
N GLY A 91 9.96 -17.27 10.95
CA GLY A 91 9.55 -17.73 9.61
C GLY A 91 9.53 -16.67 8.50
N ALA A 92 9.56 -15.36 8.81
CA ALA A 92 9.56 -14.30 7.78
C ALA A 92 10.86 -13.47 7.74
N SER A 93 11.80 -13.70 8.65
CA SER A 93 13.03 -12.92 8.78
C SER A 93 13.91 -12.86 7.52
N HIS A 94 13.80 -13.83 6.62
CA HIS A 94 14.52 -13.85 5.35
C HIS A 94 14.03 -12.79 4.35
N PHE A 95 12.82 -12.26 4.54
CA PHE A 95 12.27 -11.14 3.77
C PHE A 95 12.57 -9.77 4.41
N ASP A 96 13.22 -9.73 5.57
CA ASP A 96 13.54 -8.47 6.26
C ASP A 96 14.63 -7.69 5.51
N ILE A 97 14.57 -6.36 5.63
CA ILE A 97 15.61 -5.46 5.14
C ILE A 97 16.03 -4.51 6.24
N GLU A 98 17.25 -3.99 6.15
CA GLU A 98 17.72 -2.98 7.09
C GLU A 98 16.90 -1.69 6.99
N GLU A 99 16.61 -1.07 8.14
CA GLU A 99 15.82 0.17 8.18
C GLU A 99 16.49 1.30 7.38
N SER A 100 17.82 1.31 7.30
CA SER A 100 18.60 2.25 6.47
C SER A 100 18.29 2.09 4.98
N GLN A 101 18.10 0.87 4.50
CA GLN A 101 17.68 0.59 3.12
C GLN A 101 16.25 1.09 2.88
N ALA A 102 15.32 0.81 3.81
CA ALA A 102 13.94 1.30 3.71
C ALA A 102 13.88 2.84 3.66
N ARG A 103 14.68 3.53 4.49
CA ARG A 103 14.79 5.01 4.47
C ARG A 103 15.30 5.52 3.12
N LYS A 104 16.30 4.86 2.54
CA LYS A 104 16.83 5.21 1.21
C LYS A 104 15.76 5.07 0.13
N ILE A 105 15.02 3.96 0.14
CA ILE A 105 13.90 3.74 -0.79
C ILE A 105 12.89 4.88 -0.70
N MET A 106 12.49 5.27 0.52
CA MET A 106 11.55 6.38 0.73
C MET A 106 12.10 7.73 0.25
N ALA A 107 13.39 8.00 0.45
CA ALA A 107 14.04 9.21 -0.04
C ALA A 107 14.01 9.28 -1.58
N ASP A 108 14.30 8.16 -2.25
CA ASP A 108 14.24 8.08 -3.71
C ASP A 108 12.80 8.24 -4.22
N MET A 109 11.81 7.65 -3.54
CA MET A 109 10.39 7.83 -3.88
C MET A 109 9.95 9.30 -3.77
N LEU A 110 10.39 10.02 -2.73
CA LEU A 110 10.06 11.44 -2.55
C LEU A 110 10.62 12.33 -3.66
N HIS A 111 11.74 11.94 -4.28
CA HIS A 111 12.27 12.64 -5.45
C HIS A 111 11.53 12.28 -6.75
N ALA A 112 11.06 11.03 -6.87
CA ALA A 112 10.46 10.53 -8.10
C ALA A 112 8.96 10.79 -8.22
N LEU A 113 8.24 10.89 -7.09
CA LEU A 113 6.78 10.92 -7.06
C LEU A 113 6.21 12.21 -6.46
N PRO A 114 5.01 12.62 -6.89
CA PRO A 114 4.19 13.54 -6.12
C PRO A 114 3.95 13.01 -4.69
N GLY A 115 3.96 13.89 -3.69
CA GLY A 115 3.90 13.48 -2.29
C GLY A 115 2.66 12.65 -1.90
N TYR A 116 1.53 12.79 -2.61
CA TYR A 116 0.33 11.99 -2.35
C TYR A 116 0.40 10.54 -2.87
N LEU A 117 1.44 10.21 -3.65
CA LEU A 117 1.76 8.84 -4.08
C LEU A 117 2.88 8.21 -3.25
N VAL A 118 3.42 8.95 -2.27
CA VAL A 118 4.43 8.44 -1.36
C VAL A 118 3.73 7.92 -0.10
N PRO A 119 3.78 6.60 0.19
CA PRO A 119 3.18 6.03 1.39
C PRO A 119 3.93 6.48 2.65
N LYS A 120 3.33 6.26 3.82
CA LYS A 120 4.03 6.47 5.10
C LYS A 120 4.81 5.21 5.47
N LEU A 121 6.12 5.35 5.69
CA LEU A 121 6.96 4.27 6.21
C LEU A 121 6.66 4.04 7.70
N VAL A 122 6.27 2.83 8.05
CA VAL A 122 5.84 2.46 9.42
C VAL A 122 6.39 1.10 9.84
N ARG A 123 6.44 0.85 11.14
CA ARG A 123 6.73 -0.46 11.73
C ARG A 123 5.65 -0.84 12.76
N GLU A 124 5.39 -2.13 12.88
CA GLU A 124 4.63 -2.67 14.02
C GLU A 124 5.55 -2.88 15.22
N ILE A 125 5.17 -2.37 16.39
CA ILE A 125 5.91 -2.60 17.63
C ILE A 125 4.91 -3.11 18.66
N GLY A 126 5.10 -4.37 19.09
CA GLY A 126 4.26 -4.99 20.11
C GLY A 126 4.13 -4.12 21.36
N GLY A 127 2.89 -3.92 21.83
CA GLY A 127 2.59 -3.11 23.02
C GLY A 127 2.42 -1.60 22.77
N GLN A 128 2.67 -1.10 21.55
CA GLN A 128 2.34 0.28 21.19
C GLN A 128 0.85 0.46 20.85
N LYS A 129 0.31 1.65 21.14
CA LYS A 129 -1.12 1.96 20.91
C LYS A 129 -1.48 2.14 19.44
N SER A 130 -0.50 2.40 18.58
CA SER A 130 -0.69 2.63 17.15
C SER A 130 0.56 2.22 16.37
N LYS A 131 0.41 2.16 15.03
CA LYS A 131 1.52 2.01 14.11
C LYS A 131 2.59 3.06 14.41
N THR A 132 3.86 2.66 14.42
CA THR A 132 4.97 3.57 14.75
C THR A 132 5.56 4.10 13.44
N PRO A 133 5.44 5.41 13.13
CA PRO A 133 6.11 5.99 11.97
C PRO A 133 7.62 5.90 12.11
N ILE A 134 8.30 5.55 11.01
CA ILE A 134 9.76 5.62 10.95
C ILE A 134 10.11 7.01 10.44
N ASP A 135 10.77 7.82 11.28
CA ASP A 135 11.35 9.10 10.87
C ASP A 135 12.29 8.86 9.69
N LEU A 136 12.20 9.58 8.58
CA LEU A 136 13.05 9.37 7.41
C LEU A 136 14.46 9.97 7.58
N LYS A 137 14.69 10.85 8.57
CA LYS A 137 15.95 11.60 8.76
C LYS A 137 16.40 12.35 7.50
N LEU A 138 15.44 12.95 6.80
CA LEU A 138 15.70 13.81 5.65
C LEU A 138 15.88 15.24 6.15
N VAL A 139 17.09 15.55 6.63
CA VAL A 139 17.56 16.91 6.99
C VAL A 139 19.04 17.01 6.64
#